data_AF-A0A9C8FX43-F1
#
_entry.id   AF-A0A9C8FX43-F1
#
_cell.length_a   1.000
_cell.length_b   1.000
_cell.length_c   1.000
_cell.angle_alpha   90.00
_cell.angle_beta   90.00
_cell.angle_gamma   90.00
#
_symmetry.space_group_name_H-M   'P 1'
#
loop_
_entity.id
_entity.type
_entity.pdbx_description
1 polymer ?
#
loop_
_entity_poly.entity_id
_entity_poly.type
_entity_poly.pdbx_seq_one_letter_code
_entity_poly.pdbx_strand_id
1 'polypeptide(L)'
;MNLSELSVKRPVTMVVLFGLLLVVAAIIVPSLAVDLYPDTSRPVLSVSTSYTGAGPEEVEQQITIPLENSLAAVTGLESMSSRSSFERSRIRLDFSYDVDLDEARAEVESILTSALNALPDEASVPSVFQFNLSSIPIMRLALRGDYPLENLRELAEDRIQAQLERIPGVASTSVSGGRSRTVTVEASQNRLAAFNLTLAEVASTLNGQEILVGGGNLLLGGTEYQLLTRESLD
;
A
#
# COMPACT_ATOMS: atom_id res chain seq x y z
N MET A 1 -20.27 -11.84 -60.56
CA MET A 1 -19.99 -10.39 -60.61
C MET A 1 -18.62 -10.17 -59.99
N ASN A 2 -17.62 -9.82 -60.80
CA ASN A 2 -16.26 -9.60 -60.31
C ASN A 2 -16.17 -8.23 -59.64
N LEU A 3 -15.81 -8.18 -58.33
CA LEU A 3 -15.59 -6.91 -57.62
C LEU A 3 -14.55 -6.03 -58.33
N SER A 4 -13.53 -6.65 -58.92
CA SER A 4 -12.47 -5.97 -59.67
C SER A 4 -13.01 -5.24 -60.90
N GLU A 5 -14.00 -5.81 -61.59
CA GLU A 5 -14.57 -5.22 -62.81
C GLU A 5 -15.49 -4.02 -62.48
N LEU A 6 -16.18 -4.07 -61.33
CA LEU A 6 -17.01 -2.98 -60.83
C LEU A 6 -16.17 -1.77 -60.38
N SER A 7 -15.03 -2.03 -59.70
CA SER A 7 -14.08 -1.00 -59.27
C SER A 7 -13.44 -0.25 -60.43
N VAL A 8 -13.13 -0.94 -61.54
CA VAL A 8 -12.53 -0.32 -62.74
C VAL A 8 -13.56 0.46 -63.56
N LYS A 9 -14.82 0.00 -63.64
CA LYS A 9 -15.88 0.69 -64.39
C LYS A 9 -16.41 1.96 -63.70
N ARG A 10 -16.20 2.15 -62.40
CA ARG A 10 -16.65 3.33 -61.63
C ARG A 10 -15.52 3.99 -60.83
N PRO A 11 -14.51 4.59 -61.51
CA PRO A 11 -13.35 5.18 -60.84
C PRO A 11 -13.74 6.32 -59.89
N VAL A 12 -14.70 7.17 -60.28
CA VAL A 12 -15.16 8.30 -59.43
C VAL A 12 -15.83 7.80 -58.14
N THR A 13 -16.66 6.76 -58.22
CA THR A 13 -17.32 6.20 -57.04
C THR A 13 -16.30 5.62 -56.05
N MET A 14 -15.24 4.97 -56.54
CA MET A 14 -14.18 4.47 -55.67
C MET A 14 -13.36 5.58 -55.03
N VAL A 15 -13.01 6.63 -55.77
CA VAL A 15 -12.30 7.79 -55.19
C VAL A 15 -13.12 8.45 -54.07
N VAL A 16 -14.43 8.61 -54.27
CA VAL A 16 -15.33 9.16 -53.23
C VAL A 16 -15.43 8.22 -52.03
N LEU A 17 -15.53 6.90 -52.24
CA LEU A 17 -15.60 5.91 -51.17
C LEU A 17 -14.33 5.92 -50.31
N PHE A 18 -13.15 5.87 -50.94
CA PHE A 18 -11.87 5.93 -50.22
C PHE A 18 -11.62 7.30 -49.57
N GLY A 19 -12.06 8.38 -50.20
CA GLY A 19 -12.03 9.71 -49.61
C GLY A 19 -12.88 9.80 -48.35
N LEU A 20 -14.08 9.21 -48.36
CA LEU A 20 -14.96 9.15 -47.19
C LEU A 20 -14.34 8.30 -46.07
N LEU A 21 -13.72 7.16 -46.42
CA LEU A 21 -12.97 6.32 -45.49
C LEU A 21 -11.79 7.07 -44.84
N LEU A 22 -11.07 7.89 -45.62
CA LEU A 22 -9.98 8.74 -45.11
C LEU A 22 -10.47 9.81 -44.15
N VAL A 23 -11.61 10.45 -44.44
CA VAL A 23 -12.21 11.44 -43.55
C VAL A 23 -12.64 10.79 -42.23
N VAL A 24 -13.28 9.62 -42.30
CA VAL A 24 -13.66 8.84 -41.11
C VAL A 24 -12.44 8.43 -40.31
N ALA A 25 -11.38 7.95 -40.98
CA ALA A 25 -10.12 7.61 -40.31
C ALA A 25 -9.46 8.84 -39.65
N ALA A 26 -9.45 10.00 -40.32
CA ALA A 26 -8.89 11.24 -39.77
C ALA A 26 -9.63 11.73 -38.52
N ILE A 27 -10.92 11.44 -38.38
CA ILE A 27 -11.72 11.76 -37.20
C ILE A 27 -11.48 10.74 -36.06
N ILE A 28 -11.37 9.46 -36.39
CA ILE A 28 -11.28 8.37 -35.40
C ILE A 28 -9.86 8.21 -34.84
N VAL A 29 -8.82 8.29 -35.68
CA VAL A 29 -7.42 8.03 -35.28
C VAL A 29 -6.96 8.90 -34.11
N PRO A 30 -7.26 10.21 -34.03
CA PRO A 30 -6.87 11.04 -32.89
C PRO A 30 -7.63 10.71 -31.59
N SER A 31 -8.79 10.07 -31.70
CA SER A 31 -9.62 9.68 -30.54
C SER A 31 -9.32 8.29 -29.99
N LEU A 32 -8.46 7.51 -30.67
CA LEU A 32 -8.02 6.23 -30.14
C LEU A 32 -7.15 6.49 -28.90
N ALA A 33 -7.61 5.99 -27.76
CA ALA A 33 -6.79 5.89 -26.57
C ALA A 33 -5.61 4.94 -26.87
N VAL A 34 -4.40 5.50 -26.95
CA VAL A 34 -3.17 4.71 -27.02
C VAL A 34 -2.77 4.42 -25.59
N ASP A 35 -2.94 3.18 -25.17
CA ASP A 35 -2.43 2.73 -23.87
C ASP A 35 -0.97 2.29 -24.01
N LEU A 36 -0.10 2.80 -23.14
CA LEU A 36 1.32 2.36 -23.09
C LEU A 36 1.45 0.96 -22.48
N TYR A 37 0.46 0.53 -21.69
CA TYR A 37 0.43 -0.75 -21.02
C TYR A 37 -0.87 -1.47 -21.38
N PRO A 38 -0.89 -2.33 -22.42
CA PRO A 38 -2.07 -3.15 -22.67
C PRO A 38 -2.38 -3.96 -21.41
N ASP A 39 -3.66 -4.06 -21.06
CA ASP A 39 -4.14 -4.67 -19.82
C ASP A 39 -3.86 -6.18 -19.83
N THR A 40 -2.61 -6.55 -19.54
CA THR A 40 -2.17 -7.92 -19.27
C THR A 40 -1.99 -8.08 -17.77
N SER A 41 -2.96 -7.62 -16.98
CA SER A 41 -2.97 -7.80 -15.54
C SER A 41 -3.13 -9.28 -15.23
N ARG A 42 -2.01 -10.01 -15.16
CA ARG A 42 -2.01 -11.33 -14.53
C ARG A 42 -2.59 -11.16 -13.11
N PRO A 43 -3.59 -11.94 -12.72
CA PRO A 43 -4.18 -11.82 -11.40
C PRO A 43 -3.17 -12.31 -10.36
N VAL A 44 -2.45 -11.37 -9.75
CA VAL A 44 -1.40 -11.64 -8.77
C VAL A 44 -1.71 -10.93 -7.46
N LEU A 45 -1.72 -11.71 -6.38
CA LEU A 45 -1.79 -11.20 -5.01
C LEU A 45 -0.43 -11.37 -4.35
N SER A 46 -0.02 -10.39 -3.55
CA SER A 46 1.19 -10.45 -2.74
C SER A 46 0.84 -10.32 -1.27
N VAL A 47 1.23 -11.31 -0.48
CA VAL A 47 1.12 -11.26 0.97
C VAL A 47 2.46 -10.81 1.53
N SER A 48 2.45 -9.83 2.44
CA SER A 48 3.64 -9.35 3.12
C SER A 48 3.45 -9.42 4.63
N THR A 49 4.47 -9.95 5.29
CA THR A 49 4.52 -10.08 6.75
C THR A 49 5.88 -9.63 7.25
N SER A 50 5.90 -8.84 8.32
CA SER A 50 7.13 -8.42 9.01
C SER A 50 7.30 -9.15 10.33
N TYR A 51 8.55 -9.49 10.65
CA TYR A 51 8.94 -10.10 11.92
C TYR A 51 10.24 -9.43 12.39
N THR A 52 10.08 -8.37 13.18
CA THR A 52 11.19 -7.48 13.58
C THR A 52 12.24 -8.24 14.39
N GLY A 53 13.52 -8.02 14.09
CA GLY A 53 14.64 -8.68 14.76
C GLY A 53 14.98 -10.11 14.30
N ALA A 54 14.19 -10.72 13.40
CA ALA A 54 14.40 -12.10 12.96
C ALA A 54 15.30 -12.22 11.72
N GLY A 55 16.16 -13.25 11.71
CA GLY A 55 17.01 -13.61 10.57
C GLY A 55 16.22 -14.21 9.39
N PRO A 56 16.76 -14.24 8.16
CA PRO A 56 16.08 -14.78 6.99
C PRO A 56 15.59 -16.23 7.15
N GLU A 57 16.41 -17.09 7.76
CA GLU A 57 16.11 -18.51 7.99
C GLU A 57 15.01 -18.69 9.05
N GLU A 58 14.98 -17.81 10.05
CA GLU A 58 13.96 -17.82 11.10
C GLU A 58 12.61 -17.33 10.57
N VAL A 59 12.62 -16.27 9.76
CA VAL A 59 11.46 -15.78 9.03
C VAL A 59 10.91 -16.86 8.11
N GLU A 60 11.77 -17.61 7.42
CA GLU A 60 11.32 -18.72 6.58
C GLU A 60 10.58 -19.79 7.38
N GLN A 61 11.17 -20.27 8.48
CA GLN A 61 10.64 -21.38 9.26
C GLN A 61 9.40 -21.01 10.08
N GLN A 62 9.39 -19.82 10.69
CA GLN A 62 8.32 -19.42 11.61
C GLN A 62 7.18 -18.64 10.93
N ILE A 63 7.45 -18.00 9.78
CA ILE A 63 6.46 -17.15 9.09
C ILE A 63 6.12 -17.73 7.71
N THR A 64 7.12 -17.85 6.83
CA THR A 64 6.86 -18.17 5.42
C THR A 64 6.26 -19.56 5.24
N ILE A 65 6.86 -20.60 5.82
CA ILE A 65 6.39 -21.99 5.64
C ILE A 65 4.98 -22.21 6.21
N PRO A 66 4.64 -21.76 7.45
CA PRO A 66 3.26 -21.87 7.97
C PRO A 66 2.23 -21.15 7.10
N LEU A 67 2.57 -19.97 6.58
CA LEU A 67 1.69 -19.21 5.69
C LEU A 67 1.52 -19.89 4.34
N GLU A 68 2.60 -20.39 3.73
CA GLU A 68 2.53 -21.16 2.48
C GLU A 68 1.64 -22.39 2.61
N ASN A 69 1.80 -23.16 3.68
CA ASN A 69 0.98 -24.36 3.93
C ASN A 69 -0.51 -24.02 4.06
N SER A 70 -0.83 -22.87 4.66
CA SER A 70 -2.21 -22.40 4.80
C SER A 70 -2.77 -21.90 3.46
N LEU A 71 -1.97 -21.13 2.71
CA LEU A 71 -2.36 -20.53 1.43
C LEU A 71 -2.41 -21.54 0.28
N ALA A 72 -1.79 -22.71 0.42
CA ALA A 72 -1.90 -23.79 -0.56
C ALA A 72 -3.34 -24.33 -0.73
N ALA A 73 -4.24 -24.06 0.22
CA ALA A 73 -5.64 -24.44 0.16
C ALA A 73 -6.53 -23.47 -0.65
N VAL A 74 -5.99 -22.34 -1.10
CA VAL A 74 -6.73 -21.32 -1.84
C VAL A 74 -7.16 -21.86 -3.21
N THR A 75 -8.41 -21.60 -3.58
CA THR A 75 -8.95 -22.04 -4.87
C THR A 75 -8.42 -21.19 -6.03
N GLY A 76 -8.08 -21.84 -7.16
CA GLY A 76 -7.68 -21.13 -8.39
C GLY A 76 -6.23 -20.62 -8.43
N LEU A 77 -5.40 -21.02 -7.46
CA LEU A 77 -3.97 -20.77 -7.40
C LEU A 77 -3.23 -21.58 -8.49
N GLU A 78 -2.52 -20.91 -9.40
CA GLU A 78 -1.70 -21.53 -10.45
C GLU A 78 -0.26 -21.75 -9.97
N SER A 79 0.34 -20.73 -9.36
CA SER A 79 1.66 -20.84 -8.75
C SER A 79 1.80 -19.99 -7.50
N MET A 80 2.63 -20.46 -6.57
CA MET A 80 3.02 -19.74 -5.37
C MET A 80 4.54 -19.64 -5.32
N SER A 81 5.05 -18.44 -5.02
CA SER A 81 6.47 -18.21 -4.79
C SER A 81 6.67 -17.33 -3.58
N SER A 82 7.66 -17.64 -2.75
CA SER A 82 7.96 -16.84 -1.56
C SER A 82 9.41 -16.37 -1.56
N ARG A 83 9.64 -15.32 -0.77
CA ARG A 83 10.97 -14.78 -0.52
C ARG A 83 11.04 -14.32 0.93
N SER A 84 11.88 -14.99 1.69
CA SER A 84 12.25 -14.60 3.05
C SER A 84 13.51 -13.74 3.01
N SER A 85 13.51 -12.68 3.79
CA SER A 85 14.64 -11.76 3.96
C SER A 85 14.65 -11.29 5.41
N PHE A 86 15.72 -10.62 5.82
CA PHE A 86 15.82 -10.06 7.17
C PHE A 86 14.55 -9.26 7.51
N GLU A 87 13.91 -9.64 8.62
CA GLU A 87 12.66 -9.09 9.16
C GLU A 87 11.42 -9.16 8.26
N ARG A 88 11.49 -9.78 7.07
CA ARG A 88 10.42 -9.66 6.08
C ARG A 88 10.21 -10.93 5.28
N SER A 89 8.97 -11.40 5.28
CA SER A 89 8.46 -12.44 4.38
C SER A 89 7.56 -11.81 3.31
N ARG A 90 7.75 -12.22 2.05
CA ARG A 90 6.85 -11.89 0.95
C ARG A 90 6.46 -13.15 0.21
N ILE A 91 5.15 -13.39 0.09
CA ILE A 91 4.58 -14.48 -0.67
C ILE A 91 3.85 -13.87 -1.87
N ARG A 92 4.03 -14.44 -3.06
CA ARG A 92 3.34 -14.10 -4.30
C ARG A 92 2.49 -15.29 -4.71
N LEU A 93 1.21 -15.00 -4.94
CA LEU A 93 0.18 -15.94 -5.38
C LEU A 93 -0.24 -15.52 -6.79
N ASP A 94 0.02 -16.38 -7.77
CA ASP A 94 -0.40 -16.21 -9.15
C ASP A 94 -1.67 -17.04 -9.38
N PHE A 95 -2.74 -16.42 -9.84
CA PHE A 95 -4.03 -17.05 -10.11
C PHE A 95 -4.25 -17.28 -11.61
N SER A 96 -5.20 -18.16 -11.92
CA SER A 96 -5.70 -18.32 -13.29
C SER A 96 -6.51 -17.08 -13.74
N TYR A 97 -6.54 -16.80 -15.04
CA TYR A 97 -7.26 -15.64 -15.60
C TYR A 97 -8.79 -15.67 -15.39
N ASP A 98 -9.36 -16.83 -15.14
CA ASP A 98 -10.80 -17.02 -14.95
C ASP A 98 -11.28 -16.74 -13.50
N VAL A 99 -10.35 -16.41 -12.59
CA VAL A 99 -10.63 -16.18 -11.17
C VAL A 99 -10.92 -14.71 -10.91
N ASP A 100 -11.97 -14.43 -10.14
CA ASP A 100 -12.23 -13.10 -9.61
C ASP A 100 -11.19 -12.76 -8.52
N LEU A 101 -10.38 -11.74 -8.77
CA LEU A 101 -9.31 -11.30 -7.85
C LEU A 101 -9.85 -10.79 -6.51
N ASP A 102 -11.04 -10.20 -6.48
CA ASP A 102 -11.63 -9.67 -5.25
C ASP A 102 -12.14 -10.82 -4.37
N GLU A 103 -12.73 -11.86 -4.97
CA GLU A 103 -13.11 -13.09 -4.27
C GLU A 103 -11.90 -13.85 -3.75
N ALA A 104 -10.88 -14.04 -4.60
CA ALA A 104 -9.62 -14.67 -4.21
C ALA A 104 -8.91 -13.91 -3.08
N ARG A 105 -8.95 -12.58 -3.11
CA ARG A 105 -8.41 -11.74 -2.03
C ARG A 105 -9.14 -11.99 -0.71
N ALA A 106 -10.47 -12.01 -0.72
CA ALA A 106 -11.26 -12.25 0.48
C ALA A 106 -11.01 -13.67 1.06
N GLU A 107 -10.87 -14.67 0.19
CA GLU A 107 -10.49 -16.04 0.58
C GLU A 107 -9.10 -16.09 1.24
N VAL A 108 -8.11 -15.43 0.61
CA VAL A 108 -6.75 -15.31 1.15
C VAL A 108 -6.75 -14.61 2.51
N GLU A 109 -7.45 -13.50 2.67
CA GLU A 109 -7.55 -12.77 3.95
C GLU A 109 -8.18 -13.64 5.06
N SER A 110 -9.21 -14.42 4.73
CA SER A 110 -9.86 -15.36 5.66
C SER A 110 -8.91 -16.46 6.13
N ILE A 111 -8.15 -17.06 5.20
CA ILE A 111 -7.15 -18.09 5.51
C ILE A 111 -6.01 -17.51 6.35
N LEU A 112 -5.51 -16.33 6.00
CA LEU A 112 -4.47 -15.64 6.78
C LEU A 112 -4.94 -15.34 8.20
N THR A 113 -6.19 -14.88 8.36
CA THR A 113 -6.77 -14.62 9.68
C THR A 113 -6.84 -15.89 10.52
N SER A 114 -7.17 -17.03 9.91
CA SER A 114 -7.19 -18.34 10.58
C SER A 114 -5.78 -18.83 10.96
N ALA A 115 -4.79 -18.52 10.11
CA ALA A 115 -3.39 -18.87 10.31
C ALA A 115 -2.64 -17.94 11.27
N LEU A 116 -3.24 -16.83 11.74
CA LEU A 116 -2.63 -15.91 12.70
C LEU A 116 -2.15 -16.63 13.97
N ASN A 117 -2.92 -17.61 14.45
CA ASN A 117 -2.57 -18.37 15.66
C ASN A 117 -1.35 -19.29 15.49
N ALA A 118 -0.91 -19.53 14.24
CA ALA A 118 0.28 -20.31 13.94
C ALA A 118 1.54 -19.44 13.83
N LEU A 119 1.39 -18.10 13.85
CA LEU A 119 2.50 -17.16 13.81
C LEU A 119 2.94 -16.78 15.24
N PRO A 120 4.21 -16.39 15.43
CA PRO A 120 4.67 -15.78 16.69
C PRO A 120 3.91 -14.48 17.00
N ASP A 121 3.66 -14.20 18.28
CA ASP A 121 2.97 -12.99 18.75
C ASP A 121 3.70 -11.68 18.36
N GLU A 122 5.00 -11.78 18.11
CA GLU A 122 5.89 -10.68 17.73
C GLU A 122 5.84 -10.38 16.23
N ALA A 123 5.19 -11.23 15.43
CA ALA A 123 5.00 -11.00 14.00
C ALA A 123 3.84 -10.04 13.74
N SER A 124 4.00 -9.17 12.75
CA SER A 124 2.91 -8.30 12.30
C SER A 124 1.81 -9.11 11.64
N VAL A 125 0.57 -8.62 11.69
CA VAL A 125 -0.55 -9.17 10.91
C VAL A 125 -0.18 -9.18 9.40
N PRO A 126 -0.28 -10.34 8.71
CA PRO A 126 -0.05 -10.42 7.27
C PRO A 126 -1.00 -9.49 6.50
N SER A 127 -0.46 -8.78 5.51
CA SER A 127 -1.21 -7.84 4.68
C SER A 127 -1.24 -8.30 3.23
N VAL A 128 -2.41 -8.23 2.59
CA VAL A 128 -2.61 -8.63 1.19
C VAL A 128 -2.60 -7.40 0.29
N PHE A 129 -1.72 -7.42 -0.70
CA PHE A 129 -1.57 -6.40 -1.72
C PHE A 129 -1.91 -6.98 -3.09
N GLN A 130 -2.88 -6.37 -3.76
CA GLN A 130 -3.15 -6.65 -5.16
C GLN A 130 -2.22 -5.80 -6.02
N PHE A 131 -1.47 -6.43 -6.92
CA PHE A 131 -0.65 -5.67 -7.85
C PHE A 131 -1.56 -5.02 -8.89
N ASN A 132 -1.65 -3.69 -8.85
CA ASN A 132 -2.44 -2.92 -9.80
C ASN A 132 -1.52 -2.00 -10.61
N LEU A 133 -1.59 -2.04 -11.94
CA LEU A 133 -0.83 -1.15 -12.84
C LEU A 133 -1.13 0.34 -12.57
N SER A 134 -2.33 0.67 -12.07
CA SER A 134 -2.69 2.02 -11.63
C SER A 134 -1.91 2.51 -10.39
N SER A 135 -1.27 1.61 -9.64
CA SER A 135 -0.40 1.98 -8.51
C SER A 135 1.00 2.43 -8.93
N ILE A 136 1.34 2.33 -10.22
CA ILE A 136 2.59 2.86 -10.74
C ILE A 136 2.56 4.39 -10.62
N PRO A 137 3.55 5.01 -9.96
CA PRO A 137 3.56 6.44 -9.77
C PRO A 137 3.68 7.17 -11.11
N ILE A 138 2.68 8.00 -11.43
CA ILE A 138 2.63 8.81 -12.65
C ILE A 138 3.69 9.93 -12.60
N MET A 139 4.03 10.40 -11.40
CA MET A 139 5.01 11.46 -11.17
C MET A 139 5.87 11.14 -9.95
N ARG A 140 7.18 11.37 -10.06
CA ARG A 140 8.12 11.30 -8.93
C ARG A 140 8.79 12.66 -8.76
N LEU A 141 8.72 13.20 -7.56
CA LEU A 141 9.32 14.49 -7.20
C LEU A 141 10.45 14.24 -6.22
N ALA A 142 11.58 14.94 -6.42
CA ALA A 142 12.69 14.93 -5.48
C ALA A 142 12.77 16.30 -4.80
N LEU A 143 12.60 16.33 -3.48
CA LEU A 143 12.81 17.54 -2.70
C LEU A 143 14.30 17.72 -2.40
N ARG A 144 14.81 18.93 -2.61
CA ARG A 144 16.17 19.33 -2.25
C ARG A 144 16.16 20.72 -1.61
N GLY A 145 16.92 20.89 -0.55
CA GLY A 145 17.14 22.19 0.10
C GLY A 145 18.27 22.12 1.11
N ASP A 146 18.72 23.27 1.58
CA ASP A 146 19.81 23.40 2.57
C ASP A 146 19.31 23.24 4.02
N TYR A 147 18.20 22.52 4.21
CA TYR A 147 17.61 22.23 5.52
C TYR A 147 17.96 20.80 5.97
N PRO A 148 17.91 20.53 7.29
CA PRO A 148 18.01 19.17 7.81
C PRO A 148 16.97 18.24 7.16
N LEU A 149 17.35 16.98 6.96
CA LEU A 149 16.52 15.97 6.26
C LEU A 149 15.18 15.72 6.96
N GLU A 150 15.12 15.91 8.28
CA GLU A 150 13.91 15.77 9.09
C GLU A 150 12.91 16.86 8.73
N ASN A 151 13.37 18.11 8.71
CA ASN A 151 12.53 19.26 8.37
C ASN A 151 12.06 19.20 6.91
N LEU A 152 12.90 18.69 6.00
CA LEU A 152 12.51 18.47 4.61
C LEU A 152 11.44 17.38 4.48
N ARG A 153 11.53 16.31 5.28
CA ARG A 153 10.52 15.26 5.30
C ARG A 153 9.21 15.77 5.90
N GLU A 154 9.26 16.49 7.02
CA GLU A 154 8.08 17.12 7.64
C GLU A 154 7.38 18.08 6.67
N LEU A 155 8.15 18.91 5.96
CA LEU A 155 7.61 19.78 4.91
C LEU A 155 6.97 18.95 3.76
N ALA A 156 7.59 17.85 3.37
CA ALA A 156 7.06 16.97 2.33
C ALA A 156 5.73 16.35 2.75
N GLU A 157 5.63 15.80 3.96
CA GLU A 157 4.46 15.11 4.49
C GLU A 157 3.32 16.10 4.84
N ASP A 158 3.59 17.15 5.61
CA ASP A 158 2.52 17.99 6.15
C ASP A 158 1.98 19.02 5.15
N ARG A 159 2.82 19.46 4.21
CA ARG A 159 2.47 20.52 3.26
C ARG A 159 2.33 20.01 1.84
N ILE A 160 3.38 19.37 1.30
CA ILE A 160 3.40 19.02 -0.12
C ILE A 160 2.45 17.86 -0.41
N GLN A 161 2.54 16.78 0.37
CA GLN A 161 1.69 15.61 0.24
C GLN A 161 0.21 15.99 0.36
N ALA A 162 -0.15 16.70 1.43
CA ALA A 162 -1.51 17.18 1.67
C ALA A 162 -2.04 18.11 0.56
N GLN A 163 -1.18 18.86 -0.13
CA GLN A 163 -1.58 19.69 -1.27
C GLN A 163 -1.81 18.86 -2.54
N LEU A 164 -0.98 17.86 -2.80
CA LEU A 164 -1.11 16.98 -3.97
C LEU A 164 -2.35 16.08 -3.86
N GLU A 165 -2.64 15.55 -2.67
CA GLU A 165 -3.83 14.71 -2.43
C GLU A 165 -5.15 15.47 -2.60
N ARG A 166 -5.15 16.80 -2.52
CA ARG A 166 -6.34 17.63 -2.78
C ARG A 166 -6.67 17.80 -4.25
N ILE A 167 -5.75 17.45 -5.16
CA ILE A 167 -5.97 17.61 -6.60
C ILE A 167 -6.95 16.52 -7.07
N PRO A 168 -8.07 16.88 -7.72
CA PRO A 168 -9.01 15.89 -8.25
C PRO A 168 -8.32 14.90 -9.19
N GLY A 169 -8.51 13.60 -8.93
CA GLY A 169 -7.90 12.51 -9.71
C GLY A 169 -6.63 11.92 -9.11
N VAL A 170 -6.10 12.46 -8.00
CA VAL A 170 -5.00 11.84 -7.25
C VAL A 170 -5.57 10.83 -6.26
N ALA A 171 -5.24 9.54 -6.44
CA ALA A 171 -5.72 8.47 -5.56
C ALA A 171 -4.89 8.35 -4.28
N SER A 172 -3.56 8.46 -4.38
CA SER A 172 -2.65 8.40 -3.25
C SER A 172 -1.32 9.07 -3.58
N THR A 173 -0.62 9.53 -2.54
CA THR A 173 0.75 10.00 -2.64
C THR A 173 1.59 9.35 -1.54
N SER A 174 2.91 9.24 -1.75
CA SER A 174 3.81 8.62 -0.76
C SER A 174 5.14 9.36 -0.69
N VAL A 175 5.63 9.55 0.53
CA VAL A 175 6.94 10.16 0.81
C VAL A 175 7.92 9.08 1.21
N SER A 176 8.99 8.94 0.43
CA SER A 176 10.07 7.97 0.68
C SER A 176 11.40 8.68 0.95
N GLY A 177 12.22 8.10 1.82
CA GLY A 177 13.52 8.67 2.23
C GLY A 177 13.42 9.75 3.32
N GLY A 178 14.51 10.47 3.56
CA GLY A 178 14.60 11.40 4.69
C GLY A 178 14.76 10.69 6.04
N ARG A 179 14.79 11.45 7.13
CA ARG A 179 14.82 10.91 8.49
C ARG A 179 13.51 11.28 9.19
N SER A 180 12.80 10.29 9.71
CA SER A 180 11.61 10.54 10.52
C SER A 180 12.01 11.24 11.81
N ARG A 181 11.19 12.17 12.28
CA ARG A 181 11.38 12.77 13.59
C ARG A 181 11.06 11.71 14.65
N THR A 182 12.08 11.29 15.37
CA THR A 182 11.93 10.37 16.50
C THR A 182 12.44 11.06 17.76
N VAL A 183 11.69 10.96 18.85
CA VAL A 183 12.15 11.40 20.18
C VAL A 183 12.87 10.23 20.83
N THR A 184 14.20 10.31 20.91
CA THR A 184 15.01 9.27 21.56
C THR A 184 15.22 9.65 23.03
N VAL A 185 14.75 8.80 23.94
CA VAL A 185 14.97 8.96 25.38
C VAL A 185 16.23 8.18 25.77
N GLU A 186 17.33 8.90 26.02
CA GLU A 186 18.58 8.30 26.47
C GLU A 186 18.63 8.22 28.01
N ALA A 187 18.43 7.01 28.56
CA ALA A 187 18.50 6.78 29.99
C ALA A 187 19.91 6.32 30.42
N SER A 188 20.52 7.05 31.37
CA SER A 188 21.82 6.67 31.93
C SER A 188 21.66 5.58 32.99
N GLN A 189 22.32 4.43 32.81
CA GLN A 189 22.27 3.29 33.73
C GLN A 189 22.72 3.66 35.16
N ASN A 190 23.73 4.53 35.30
CA ASN A 190 24.21 5.01 36.59
C ASN A 190 23.15 5.82 37.35
N ARG A 191 22.37 6.63 36.64
CA ARG A 191 21.26 7.41 37.24
C ARG A 191 20.09 6.51 37.61
N LEU A 192 19.73 5.57 36.74
CA LEU A 192 18.70 4.57 37.04
C LEU A 192 19.03 3.79 38.32
N ALA A 193 20.28 3.33 38.45
CA ALA A 193 20.75 2.64 39.65
C ALA A 193 20.73 3.54 40.90
N ALA A 194 21.11 4.82 40.79
CA ALA A 194 21.08 5.77 41.90
C ALA A 194 19.66 6.06 42.42
N PHE A 195 18.66 5.99 41.55
CA PHE A 195 17.25 6.15 41.89
C PHE A 195 16.51 4.83 42.12
N ASN A 196 17.22 3.69 42.07
CA ASN A 196 16.67 2.35 42.19
C ASN A 196 15.51 2.08 41.21
N LEU A 197 15.62 2.63 39.99
CA LEU A 197 14.66 2.49 38.90
C LEU A 197 15.21 1.53 37.84
N THR A 198 14.32 0.78 37.20
CA THR A 198 14.62 -0.06 36.05
C THR A 198 14.26 0.65 34.73
N LEU A 199 14.92 0.26 33.64
CA LEU A 199 14.57 0.78 32.31
C LEU A 199 13.13 0.42 31.92
N ALA A 200 12.66 -0.76 32.35
CA ALA A 200 11.30 -1.22 32.11
C ALA A 200 10.26 -0.34 32.82
N GLU A 201 10.52 0.12 34.04
CA GLU A 201 9.65 1.06 34.77
C GLU A 201 9.60 2.44 34.10
N VAL A 202 10.71 2.92 33.57
CA VAL A 202 10.73 4.18 32.81
C VAL A 202 9.92 4.03 31.52
N ALA A 203 10.11 2.93 30.79
CA ALA A 203 9.37 2.65 29.57
C ALA A 203 7.86 2.48 29.83
N SER A 204 7.45 1.78 30.90
CA SER A 204 6.03 1.61 31.24
C SER A 204 5.39 2.91 31.69
N THR A 205 6.11 3.76 32.43
CA THR A 205 5.62 5.09 32.85
C THR A 205 5.41 6.01 31.65
N LEU A 206 6.36 6.04 30.72
CA LEU A 206 6.23 6.83 29.48
C LEU A 206 5.04 6.37 28.64
N ASN A 207 4.85 5.05 28.46
CA ASN A 207 3.67 4.51 27.76
C ASN A 207 2.35 4.84 28.48
N GLY A 208 2.37 4.90 29.82
CA GLY A 208 1.19 5.20 30.63
C GLY A 208 0.79 6.69 30.65
N GLN A 209 1.69 7.60 30.30
CA GLN A 209 1.42 9.06 30.28
C GLN A 209 0.81 9.55 28.95
N GLU A 210 0.90 8.77 27.88
CA GLU A 210 0.27 9.08 26.59
C GLU A 210 -1.16 8.53 26.54
N ILE A 211 -1.99 8.84 27.54
CA ILE A 211 -3.40 8.43 27.58
C ILE A 211 -4.30 9.67 27.61
N LEU A 212 -5.00 9.91 26.51
CA LEU A 212 -6.17 10.79 26.46
C LEU A 212 -7.34 10.10 27.17
N VAL A 213 -7.48 10.34 28.48
CA VAL A 213 -8.65 9.86 29.23
C VAL A 213 -9.79 10.87 29.05
N GLY A 214 -10.93 10.40 28.54
CA GLY A 214 -12.18 11.17 28.57
C GLY A 214 -12.69 11.24 30.00
N GLY A 215 -12.80 12.44 30.57
CA GLY A 215 -13.25 12.69 31.94
C GLY A 215 -14.77 12.55 32.14
N GLY A 216 -15.50 12.08 31.12
CA GLY A 216 -16.95 11.96 31.11
C GLY A 216 -17.67 13.28 30.79
N ASN A 217 -19.00 13.26 30.86
CA ASN A 217 -19.83 14.42 30.59
C ASN A 217 -20.37 14.98 31.91
N LEU A 218 -20.29 16.30 32.09
CA LEU A 218 -20.77 17.03 33.24
C LEU A 218 -21.98 17.86 32.84
N LEU A 219 -23.16 17.54 33.38
CA LEU A 219 -24.38 18.31 33.14
C LEU A 219 -24.49 19.44 34.18
N LEU A 220 -24.32 20.68 33.75
CA LEU A 220 -24.47 21.87 34.59
C LEU A 220 -25.53 22.79 33.98
N GLY A 221 -26.60 23.06 34.72
CA GLY A 221 -27.64 24.02 34.32
C GLY A 221 -28.37 23.66 33.01
N GLY A 222 -28.44 22.38 32.64
CA GLY A 222 -29.06 21.91 31.39
C GLY A 222 -28.13 21.93 30.16
N THR A 223 -26.86 22.28 30.32
CA THR A 223 -25.83 22.16 29.27
C THR A 223 -24.87 21.04 29.63
N GLU A 224 -24.61 20.14 28.68
CA GLU A 224 -23.69 19.02 28.83
C GLU A 224 -22.29 19.45 28.39
N TYR A 225 -21.33 19.39 29.31
CA TYR A 225 -19.93 19.69 29.04
C TYR A 225 -19.12 18.40 29.01
N GLN A 226 -18.49 18.12 27.87
CA GLN A 226 -17.56 16.99 27.77
C GLN A 226 -16.23 17.38 28.39
N LEU A 227 -15.81 16.65 29.43
CA LEU A 227 -14.53 16.84 30.07
C LEU A 227 -13.49 15.96 29.37
N LEU A 228 -12.39 16.58 28.92
CA LEU A 228 -11.27 15.90 28.31
C LEU A 228 -10.02 16.28 29.11
N THR A 229 -9.31 15.29 29.65
CA THR A 229 -8.00 15.51 30.27
C THR A 229 -6.92 15.15 29.26
N ARG A 230 -6.02 16.10 28.98
CA ARG A 230 -4.87 15.90 28.11
C ARG A 230 -3.60 16.14 28.92
N GLU A 231 -2.86 15.07 29.19
CA GLU A 231 -1.43 15.19 29.42
C GLU A 231 -0.74 15.00 28.07
N SER A 232 0.08 15.97 27.65
CA SER A 232 1.06 15.75 26.58
C SER A 232 2.44 16.08 27.11
N LEU A 233 3.40 15.22 26.78
CA LEU A 233 4.81 15.49 27.00
C LEU A 233 5.27 16.43 25.87
N ASP A 234 5.61 17.67 26.22
CA ASP A 234 6.26 18.64 25.33
C ASP A 234 7.76 18.32 25.14
#